data_AF-A0A7G8FUW2-F1
#
_entry.id   AF-A0A7G8FUW2-F1
#
_cell.length_a   1.000
_cell.length_b   1.000
_cell.length_c   1.000
_cell.angle_alpha   90.00
_cell.angle_beta   90.00
_cell.angle_gamma   90.00
#
_symmetry.space_group_name_H-M   'P 1'
#
loop_
_entity.id
_entity.type
_entity.pdbx_description
1 polymer ?
#
loop_
_entity_poly.entity_id
_entity_poly.type
_entity_poly.pdbx_seq_one_letter_code
_entity_poly.pdbx_strand_id
1 'polypeptide(L)'
;MQQILCWTAEGVITAIELLAFRFALAFELERPSSLVVFATVAGSGVIGLLLYAGLFYANARRSTSAPEAEAILPTYPSKEAAQAASERWIRDGGEFSVSTTRRTRRSVPLSKQERLKLEMLADERRRAQIETDYAECLDLAENDLAKELCSFQQSSEQPQGQKARNDEAKIPKTKVIDDVDVVVSKQPRRSCNVVEDYRRLNCVELAINRDEVINESQRDSLDIKSYKQFRY
;
A
#
# COMPACT_ATOMS: atom_id res chain seq x y z
N MET A 1 3.37 -41.17 14.88
CA MET A 1 2.58 -41.83 13.83
C MET A 1 3.19 -41.50 12.47
N GLN A 2 4.21 -42.25 12.09
CA GLN A 2 5.05 -41.96 10.93
C GLN A 2 5.35 -43.29 10.22
N GLN A 3 4.31 -43.88 9.65
CA GLN A 3 4.37 -45.01 8.72
C GLN A 3 3.12 -44.88 7.85
N ILE A 4 3.27 -44.98 6.52
CA ILE A 4 2.28 -45.39 5.49
C ILE A 4 2.63 -44.82 4.09
N LEU A 5 3.55 -43.86 3.95
CA LEU A 5 3.96 -43.34 2.63
C LEU A 5 5.31 -43.89 2.18
N CYS A 6 5.38 -45.20 1.90
CA CYS A 6 6.49 -45.79 1.12
C CYS A 6 6.04 -46.88 0.13
N TRP A 7 4.74 -47.10 -0.07
CA TRP A 7 4.25 -48.23 -0.88
C TRP A 7 3.75 -47.86 -2.30
N THR A 8 3.81 -46.60 -2.72
CA THR A 8 3.19 -46.18 -3.99
C THR A 8 4.13 -46.05 -5.18
N ALA A 9 5.45 -46.17 -4.98
CA ALA A 9 6.42 -46.08 -6.08
C ALA A 9 6.78 -47.46 -6.67
N GLU A 10 7.03 -48.46 -5.83
CA GLU A 10 7.44 -49.81 -6.29
C GLU A 10 6.27 -50.61 -6.92
N GLY A 11 5.03 -50.40 -6.43
CA GLY A 11 3.84 -51.07 -6.97
C GLY A 11 3.43 -50.60 -8.37
N VAL A 12 3.73 -49.35 -8.74
CA VAL A 12 3.38 -48.80 -10.06
C VAL A 12 4.41 -49.23 -11.11
N ILE A 13 5.69 -49.32 -10.73
CA ILE A 13 6.76 -49.78 -11.63
C ILE A 13 6.61 -51.28 -11.93
N THR A 14 6.29 -52.10 -10.92
CA THR A 14 6.04 -53.54 -11.11
C THR A 14 4.78 -53.83 -11.92
N ALA A 15 3.73 -53.02 -11.81
CA ALA A 15 2.52 -53.18 -12.63
C ALA A 15 2.76 -52.82 -14.11
N ILE A 16 3.62 -51.84 -14.39
CA ILE A 16 4.00 -51.46 -15.77
C ILE A 16 4.92 -52.51 -16.39
N GLU A 17 5.87 -53.07 -15.63
CA GLU A 17 6.72 -54.17 -16.11
C GLU A 17 5.92 -55.45 -16.37
N LEU A 18 4.94 -55.80 -15.53
CA LEU A 18 4.06 -56.96 -15.76
C LEU A 18 3.15 -56.80 -16.98
N LEU A 19 2.72 -55.57 -17.29
CA LEU A 19 1.97 -55.25 -18.51
C LEU A 19 2.86 -55.31 -19.75
N ALA A 20 4.10 -54.85 -19.66
CA ALA A 20 5.09 -54.96 -20.75
C ALA A 20 5.51 -56.42 -21.01
N PHE A 21 5.69 -57.23 -19.96
CA PHE A 21 6.06 -58.65 -20.09
C PHE A 21 4.91 -59.51 -20.66
N ARG A 22 3.65 -59.20 -20.31
CA ARG A 22 2.49 -59.85 -20.95
C ARG A 22 2.27 -59.40 -22.39
N PHE A 23 2.65 -58.17 -22.76
CA PHE A 23 2.62 -57.72 -24.15
C PHE A 23 3.69 -58.40 -25.02
N ALA A 24 4.88 -58.68 -24.45
CA ALA A 24 5.96 -59.35 -25.17
C ALA A 24 5.67 -60.85 -25.46
N LEU A 25 4.97 -61.54 -24.57
CA LEU A 25 4.61 -62.96 -24.76
C LEU A 25 3.45 -63.21 -25.73
N ALA A 26 2.72 -62.17 -26.15
CA ALA A 26 1.64 -62.30 -27.13
C ALA A 26 2.09 -62.11 -28.59
N PHE A 27 3.39 -61.83 -28.84
CA PHE A 27 3.91 -61.53 -30.17
C PHE A 27 4.50 -62.75 -30.92
N GLU A 28 4.59 -63.91 -30.25
CA GLU A 28 4.92 -65.19 -30.88
C GLU A 28 3.68 -66.06 -30.97
N LEU A 29 2.76 -65.71 -31.87
CA LEU A 29 2.00 -66.65 -32.71
C LEU A 29 0.98 -65.85 -33.52
N GLU A 30 1.06 -66.06 -34.82
CA GLU A 30 0.06 -65.71 -35.83
C GLU A 30 0.00 -64.24 -36.28
N ARG A 31 0.23 -64.08 -37.59
CA ARG A 31 0.17 -62.86 -38.40
C ARG A 31 -0.82 -61.83 -37.84
N PRO A 32 -0.37 -60.65 -37.35
CA PRO A 32 -1.28 -59.60 -36.94
C PRO A 32 -1.96 -59.07 -38.20
N SER A 33 -3.26 -59.32 -38.31
CA SER A 33 -4.12 -58.65 -39.28
C SER A 33 -4.06 -57.14 -39.01
N SER A 34 -3.97 -56.34 -40.08
CA SER A 34 -3.75 -54.89 -40.03
C SER A 34 -4.66 -54.14 -39.04
N LEU A 35 -5.85 -54.69 -38.80
CA LEU A 35 -6.86 -54.16 -37.89
C LEU A 35 -6.40 -54.08 -36.42
N VAL A 36 -5.60 -55.05 -35.95
CA VAL A 36 -5.10 -55.07 -34.56
C VAL A 36 -4.05 -53.98 -34.31
N VAL A 37 -3.24 -53.68 -35.33
CA VAL A 37 -2.24 -52.60 -35.28
C VAL A 37 -2.92 -51.23 -35.25
N PHE A 38 -3.99 -51.03 -36.04
CA PHE A 38 -4.76 -49.78 -35.99
C PHE A 38 -5.52 -49.60 -34.67
N ALA A 39 -6.11 -50.67 -34.12
CA ALA A 39 -6.85 -50.60 -32.87
C ALA A 39 -5.95 -50.28 -31.66
N THR A 40 -4.71 -50.79 -31.64
CA THR A 40 -3.76 -50.53 -30.56
C THR A 40 -3.20 -49.11 -30.59
N VAL A 41 -2.88 -48.58 -31.78
CA VAL A 41 -2.41 -47.18 -31.95
C VAL A 41 -3.53 -46.18 -31.65
N ALA A 42 -4.77 -46.46 -32.07
CA ALA A 42 -5.92 -45.62 -31.74
C ALA A 42 -6.25 -45.68 -30.23
N GLY A 43 -6.17 -46.87 -29.61
CA GLY A 43 -6.42 -47.06 -28.18
C GLY A 43 -5.41 -46.33 -27.29
N SER A 44 -4.12 -46.36 -27.62
CA SER A 44 -3.08 -45.66 -26.84
C SER A 44 -3.21 -44.14 -26.90
N GLY A 45 -3.64 -43.59 -28.05
CA GLY A 45 -3.90 -42.15 -28.20
C GLY A 45 -5.05 -41.65 -27.33
N VAL A 46 -6.15 -42.40 -27.26
CA VAL A 46 -7.34 -42.03 -26.47
C VAL A 46 -7.04 -42.08 -24.97
N ILE A 47 -6.30 -43.10 -24.50
CA ILE A 47 -5.95 -43.24 -23.09
C ILE A 47 -5.00 -42.09 -22.65
N GLY A 48 -4.02 -41.74 -23.49
CA GLY A 48 -3.13 -40.60 -23.22
C GLY A 48 -3.89 -39.27 -23.14
N LEU A 49 -4.90 -39.08 -24.00
CA LEU A 49 -5.73 -37.86 -24.01
C LEU A 49 -6.64 -37.79 -22.78
N LEU A 50 -7.20 -38.92 -22.32
CA LEU A 50 -8.00 -38.98 -21.10
C LEU A 50 -7.16 -38.71 -19.83
N LEU A 51 -5.94 -39.23 -19.77
CA LEU A 51 -5.02 -38.95 -18.66
C LEU A 51 -4.60 -37.47 -18.65
N TYR A 52 -4.29 -36.90 -19.81
CA TYR A 52 -3.96 -35.47 -19.92
C TYR A 52 -5.15 -34.59 -19.52
N ALA A 53 -6.36 -34.90 -19.99
CA ALA A 53 -7.58 -34.18 -19.60
C ALA A 53 -7.84 -34.29 -18.09
N GLY A 54 -7.65 -35.47 -17.49
CA GLY A 54 -7.77 -35.67 -16.04
C GLY A 54 -6.75 -34.86 -15.24
N LEU A 55 -5.49 -34.83 -15.67
CA LEU A 55 -4.43 -34.05 -15.01
C LEU A 55 -4.66 -32.55 -15.17
N PHE A 56 -5.10 -32.10 -16.35
CA PHE A 56 -5.44 -30.70 -16.62
C PHE A 56 -6.66 -30.26 -15.81
N TYR A 57 -7.68 -31.10 -15.71
CA TYR A 57 -8.88 -30.83 -14.92
C TYR A 57 -8.57 -30.79 -13.42
N ALA A 58 -7.71 -31.68 -12.93
CA ALA A 58 -7.26 -31.67 -11.54
C ALA A 58 -6.37 -30.46 -11.22
N ASN A 59 -5.49 -30.07 -12.14
CA ASN A 59 -4.59 -28.92 -11.96
C ASN A 59 -5.36 -27.59 -12.07
N ALA A 60 -6.30 -27.48 -13.02
CA ALA A 60 -7.21 -26.34 -13.10
C ALA A 60 -8.01 -26.18 -11.80
N ARG A 61 -8.52 -27.28 -11.22
CA ARG A 61 -9.22 -27.24 -9.92
C ARG A 61 -8.33 -26.77 -8.77
N ARG A 62 -7.05 -27.14 -8.75
CA ARG A 62 -6.07 -26.70 -7.74
C ARG A 62 -5.69 -25.23 -7.90
N SER A 63 -5.53 -24.75 -9.13
CA SER A 63 -5.22 -23.35 -9.41
C SER A 63 -6.39 -22.40 -9.14
N THR A 64 -7.63 -22.90 -9.21
CA THR A 64 -8.83 -22.11 -8.86
C THR A 64 -9.28 -22.25 -7.41
N SER A 65 -8.65 -23.13 -6.63
CA SER A 65 -9.01 -23.36 -5.22
C SER A 65 -8.11 -22.57 -4.27
N ALA A 66 -8.21 -21.24 -4.29
CA ALA A 66 -8.29 -20.35 -3.11
C ALA A 66 -8.10 -18.87 -3.51
N PRO A 67 -8.75 -17.90 -2.83
CA PRO A 67 -9.60 -18.03 -1.65
C PRO A 67 -11.04 -17.57 -1.94
N GLU A 68 -12.02 -18.45 -1.80
CA GLU A 68 -13.41 -18.14 -1.39
C GLU A 68 -14.21 -19.40 -1.68
N ALA A 69 -14.31 -20.26 -0.67
CA ALA A 69 -15.58 -20.94 -0.53
C ALA A 69 -16.60 -19.80 -0.30
N GLU A 70 -17.21 -19.31 -1.38
CA GLU A 70 -18.48 -18.60 -1.32
C GLU A 70 -19.39 -19.53 -0.52
N ALA A 71 -19.48 -19.30 0.79
CA ALA A 71 -20.44 -20.00 1.61
C ALA A 71 -21.78 -19.61 1.00
N ILE A 72 -22.39 -20.53 0.24
CA ILE A 72 -23.66 -20.33 -0.43
C ILE A 72 -24.66 -20.08 0.69
N LEU A 73 -24.87 -18.80 0.98
CA LEU A 73 -25.81 -18.37 2.01
C LEU A 73 -27.21 -18.70 1.52
N PRO A 74 -28.12 -19.07 2.44
CA PRO A 74 -29.50 -19.29 2.08
C PRO A 74 -30.06 -18.06 1.36
N THR A 75 -30.81 -18.30 0.29
CA THR A 75 -31.52 -17.22 -0.41
C THR A 75 -32.65 -16.73 0.49
N TYR A 76 -32.70 -15.42 0.72
CA TYR A 76 -33.70 -14.79 1.57
C TYR A 76 -35.04 -14.66 0.81
N PRO A 77 -36.17 -14.66 1.51
CA PRO A 77 -37.49 -14.61 0.87
C PRO A 77 -37.84 -13.24 0.25
N SER A 78 -37.13 -12.18 0.63
CA SER A 78 -37.36 -10.82 0.14
C SER A 78 -36.10 -9.96 0.23
N LYS A 79 -36.09 -8.85 -0.53
CA LYS A 79 -35.04 -7.82 -0.48
C LYS A 79 -34.83 -7.28 0.93
N GLU A 80 -35.92 -6.99 1.63
CA GLU A 80 -35.91 -6.46 2.99
C GLU A 80 -35.29 -7.45 3.98
N ALA A 81 -35.58 -8.75 3.84
CA ALA A 81 -35.00 -9.78 4.68
C ALA A 81 -33.47 -9.90 4.45
N ALA A 82 -33.02 -9.81 3.20
CA ALA A 82 -31.60 -9.80 2.88
C ALA A 82 -30.90 -8.53 3.40
N GLN A 83 -31.54 -7.36 3.25
CA GLN A 83 -31.02 -6.09 3.77
C GLN A 83 -30.89 -6.13 5.29
N ALA A 84 -31.92 -6.55 6.02
CA ALA A 84 -31.88 -6.67 7.47
C ALA A 84 -30.79 -7.64 7.95
N ALA A 85 -30.59 -8.76 7.25
CA ALA A 85 -29.51 -9.69 7.55
C ALA A 85 -28.11 -9.08 7.29
N SER A 86 -27.98 -8.32 6.20
CA SER A 86 -26.74 -7.62 5.85
C SER A 86 -26.40 -6.51 6.85
N GLU A 87 -27.38 -5.74 7.32
CA GLU A 87 -27.20 -4.69 8.32
C GLU A 87 -26.80 -5.25 9.68
N ARG A 88 -27.40 -6.38 10.09
CA ARG A 88 -26.98 -7.11 11.30
C ARG A 88 -25.53 -7.54 11.17
N TRP A 89 -25.16 -8.10 10.02
CA TRP A 89 -23.79 -8.51 9.76
C TRP A 89 -22.81 -7.33 9.78
N ILE A 90 -23.20 -6.16 9.25
CA ILE A 90 -22.41 -4.93 9.34
C ILE A 90 -22.21 -4.53 10.81
N ARG A 91 -23.29 -4.47 11.59
CA ARG A 91 -23.27 -4.09 13.01
C ARG A 91 -22.39 -5.02 13.84
N ASP A 92 -22.48 -6.32 13.61
CA ASP A 92 -21.65 -7.32 14.28
C ASP A 92 -20.16 -7.20 13.90
N GLY A 93 -19.84 -6.55 12.78
CA GLY A 93 -18.46 -6.28 12.36
C GLY A 93 -17.74 -5.30 13.26
N GLY A 94 -18.48 -4.38 13.89
CA GLY A 94 -17.92 -3.26 14.64
C GLY A 94 -17.36 -2.15 13.75
N GLU A 95 -16.72 -1.19 14.40
CA GLU A 95 -16.24 0.04 13.79
C GLU A 95 -14.70 0.15 13.90
N PHE A 96 -14.15 1.03 13.08
CA PHE A 96 -12.76 1.49 13.16
C PHE A 96 -12.75 3.02 13.07
N SER A 97 -11.64 3.62 13.48
CA SER A 97 -11.49 5.08 13.52
C SER A 97 -10.55 5.55 12.42
N VAL A 98 -10.95 6.60 11.71
CA VAL A 98 -10.13 7.29 10.71
C VAL A 98 -9.70 8.63 11.29
N SER A 99 -8.40 8.82 11.46
CA SER A 99 -7.79 10.09 11.84
C SER A 99 -7.45 10.92 10.60
N THR A 100 -7.97 12.14 10.58
CA THR A 100 -7.65 13.17 9.59
C THR A 100 -6.93 14.32 10.29
N THR A 101 -5.70 14.60 9.86
CA THR A 101 -4.94 15.75 10.34
C THR A 101 -5.33 16.99 9.54
N ARG A 102 -5.85 18.01 10.21
CA ARG A 102 -6.11 19.33 9.64
C ARG A 102 -5.04 20.30 10.11
N ARG A 103 -4.40 20.99 9.17
CA ARG A 103 -3.42 22.04 9.46
C ARG A 103 -4.02 23.40 9.14
N THR A 104 -4.09 24.26 10.14
CA THR A 104 -4.58 25.63 9.99
C THR A 104 -3.45 26.60 10.26
N ARG A 105 -3.16 27.47 9.30
CA ARG A 105 -2.17 28.54 9.45
C ARG A 105 -2.86 29.83 9.80
N ARG A 106 -2.48 30.46 10.90
CA ARG A 106 -2.94 31.81 11.25
C ARG A 106 -1.77 32.75 11.44
N SER A 107 -1.87 33.94 10.85
CA SER A 107 -0.94 35.04 11.09
C SER A 107 -1.43 35.86 12.28
N VAL A 108 -0.67 35.88 13.36
CA VAL A 108 -1.00 36.63 14.58
C VAL A 108 -0.01 37.79 14.73
N PRO A 109 -0.45 39.00 15.12
CA PRO A 109 0.47 40.10 15.39
C PRO A 109 1.47 39.72 16.49
N LEU A 110 2.74 40.11 16.30
CA LEU A 110 3.74 39.96 17.37
C LEU A 110 3.37 40.82 18.57
N SER A 111 3.61 40.27 19.77
CA SER A 111 3.53 41.04 21.00
C SER A 111 4.64 42.11 21.05
N LYS A 112 4.45 43.14 21.87
CA LYS A 112 5.45 44.21 22.04
C LYS A 112 6.81 43.67 22.49
N GLN A 113 6.82 42.68 23.40
CA GLN A 113 8.06 42.06 23.90
C GLN A 113 8.77 41.24 22.81
N GLU A 114 8.04 40.46 22.01
CA GLU A 114 8.63 39.71 20.89
C GLU A 114 9.23 40.63 19.84
N ARG A 115 8.57 41.77 19.54
CA ARG A 115 9.10 42.79 18.62
C ARG A 115 10.40 43.37 19.11
N LEU A 116 10.44 43.83 20.36
CA LEU A 116 11.66 44.37 20.98
C LEU A 116 12.80 43.36 20.95
N LYS A 117 12.51 42.08 21.21
CA LYS A 117 13.52 41.02 21.13
C LYS A 117 14.08 40.87 19.70
N LEU A 118 13.22 40.90 18.69
CA LEU A 118 13.66 40.84 17.30
C LEU A 118 14.44 42.09 16.88
N GLU A 119 14.06 43.26 17.38
CA GLU A 119 14.77 44.53 17.16
C GLU A 119 16.18 44.46 17.76
N MET A 120 16.32 43.97 19.01
CA MET A 120 17.63 43.81 19.63
C MET A 120 18.51 42.81 18.87
N LEU A 121 17.96 41.65 18.46
CA LEU A 121 18.70 40.67 17.66
C LEU A 121 19.11 41.22 16.29
N ALA A 122 18.29 42.09 15.69
CA ALA A 122 18.64 42.75 14.44
C ALA A 122 19.76 43.79 14.64
N ASP A 123 19.72 44.56 15.73
CA ASP A 123 20.77 45.51 16.07
C ASP A 123 22.11 44.82 16.38
N GLU A 124 22.08 43.72 17.15
CA GLU A 124 23.26 42.89 17.43
C GLU A 124 23.89 42.35 16.15
N ARG A 125 23.07 41.84 15.21
CA ARG A 125 23.58 41.38 13.91
C ARG A 125 24.18 42.51 13.09
N ARG A 126 23.57 43.69 13.12
CA ARG A 126 24.10 44.86 12.39
C ARG A 126 25.46 45.26 12.96
N ARG A 127 25.60 45.30 14.29
CA ARG A 127 26.89 45.60 14.94
C ARG A 127 27.94 44.56 14.58
N ALA A 128 27.59 43.27 14.65
CA ALA A 128 28.50 42.20 14.25
C ALA A 128 28.94 42.32 12.78
N GLN A 129 28.06 42.73 11.87
CA GLN A 129 28.41 42.98 10.48
C GLN A 129 29.38 44.17 10.32
N ILE A 130 29.13 45.27 11.03
CA ILE A 130 30.05 46.43 11.01
C ILE A 130 31.42 46.04 11.56
N GLU A 131 31.47 45.23 12.62
CA GLU A 131 32.72 44.71 13.20
C GLU A 131 33.45 43.80 12.21
N THR A 132 32.74 42.95 11.47
CA THR A 132 33.37 42.10 10.44
C THR A 132 33.87 42.91 9.25
N ASP A 133 33.09 43.87 8.76
CA ASP A 133 33.46 44.72 7.62
C ASP A 133 34.66 45.60 7.97
N TYR A 134 34.70 46.09 9.22
CA TYR A 134 35.84 46.83 9.74
C TYR A 134 37.09 45.96 9.85
N ALA A 135 36.97 44.74 10.36
CA ALA A 135 38.09 43.79 10.43
C ALA A 135 38.61 43.43 9.03
N GLU A 136 37.72 43.17 8.07
CA GLU A 136 38.10 42.90 6.68
C GLU A 136 38.84 44.09 6.05
N CYS A 137 38.39 45.32 6.30
CA CYS A 137 39.09 46.51 5.83
C CYS A 137 40.50 46.64 6.42
N LEU A 138 40.67 46.35 7.71
CA LEU A 138 41.98 46.38 8.36
C LEU A 138 42.94 45.34 7.78
N ASP A 139 42.44 44.14 7.44
CA ASP A 139 43.24 43.08 6.84
C ASP A 139 43.72 43.44 5.41
N LEU A 140 42.94 44.24 4.67
CA LEU A 140 43.26 44.71 3.32
C LEU A 140 44.09 46.01 3.29
N ALA A 141 44.21 46.73 4.40
CA ALA A 141 44.85 48.03 4.44
C ALA A 141 46.39 47.93 4.46
N GLU A 142 47.03 48.32 3.35
CA GLU A 142 48.49 48.24 3.19
C GLU A 142 49.29 49.30 3.98
N ASN A 143 48.68 50.45 4.30
CA ASN A 143 49.34 51.60 4.92
C ASN A 143 48.57 52.14 6.13
N ASP A 144 49.25 52.83 7.05
CA ASP A 144 48.63 53.42 8.24
C ASP A 144 47.53 54.43 7.88
N LEU A 145 47.71 55.20 6.81
CA LEU A 145 46.66 56.08 6.30
C LEU A 145 45.40 55.29 5.86
N ALA A 146 45.56 54.12 5.25
CA ALA A 146 44.43 53.30 4.80
C ALA A 146 43.68 52.68 6.00
N LYS A 147 44.40 52.30 7.07
CA LYS A 147 43.79 51.81 8.32
C LYS A 147 42.94 52.88 8.99
N GLU A 148 43.42 54.12 9.03
CA GLU A 148 42.63 55.24 9.58
C GLU A 148 41.34 55.47 8.77
N LEU A 149 41.40 55.31 7.45
CA LEU A 149 40.25 55.45 6.55
C LEU A 149 39.19 54.36 6.74
N CYS A 150 39.55 53.15 7.19
CA CYS A 150 38.60 52.07 7.50
C CYS A 150 37.57 52.46 8.58
N SER A 151 37.92 53.36 9.51
CA SER A 151 37.00 53.85 10.53
C SER A 151 35.93 54.82 9.98
N PHE A 152 36.26 55.56 8.92
CA PHE A 152 35.38 56.56 8.30
C PHE A 152 34.41 55.96 7.28
N GLN A 153 34.71 54.77 6.76
CA GLN A 153 33.91 54.11 5.72
C GLN A 153 32.55 53.58 6.23
N GLN A 154 32.31 53.63 7.54
CA GLN A 154 31.06 53.16 8.18
C GLN A 154 29.81 53.98 7.80
N SER A 155 29.96 55.18 7.24
CA SER A 155 28.85 56.12 6.97
C SER A 155 28.61 56.44 5.50
N SER A 156 29.57 56.14 4.62
CA SER A 156 29.49 56.45 3.20
C SER A 156 29.22 55.18 2.42
N GLU A 157 28.01 55.08 1.88
CA GLU A 157 27.58 54.21 0.78
C GLU A 157 28.33 52.86 0.64
N GLN A 158 27.59 51.79 0.95
CA GLN A 158 27.91 50.41 0.58
C GLN A 158 28.74 50.35 -0.72
N PRO A 159 29.88 49.62 -0.72
CA PRO A 159 30.70 49.50 -1.91
C PRO A 159 29.85 48.99 -3.07
N GLN A 160 29.72 49.84 -4.10
CA GLN A 160 29.04 49.52 -5.35
C GLN A 160 29.67 48.26 -5.95
N GLY A 161 29.02 47.12 -5.76
CA GLY A 161 29.51 45.83 -6.24
C GLY A 161 28.93 44.65 -5.47
N GLN A 162 28.67 44.81 -4.18
CA GLN A 162 27.78 43.89 -3.48
C GLN A 162 26.38 44.43 -3.64
N LYS A 163 25.51 43.66 -4.31
CA LYS A 163 24.06 43.90 -4.38
C LYS A 163 23.65 44.48 -3.03
N ALA A 164 23.17 45.73 -3.02
CA ALA A 164 22.48 46.30 -1.88
C ALA A 164 21.51 45.21 -1.41
N ARG A 165 21.89 44.52 -0.34
CA ARG A 165 21.00 43.63 0.37
C ARG A 165 20.11 44.61 1.10
N ASN A 166 19.18 45.18 0.34
CA ASN A 166 18.03 45.96 0.77
C ASN A 166 17.07 45.10 1.61
N ASP A 167 17.60 44.06 2.24
CA ASP A 167 17.06 43.47 3.44
C ASP A 167 17.57 44.34 4.60
N GLU A 168 17.09 45.58 4.70
CA GLU A 168 16.57 45.96 6.02
C GLU A 168 15.65 44.81 6.37
N ALA A 169 16.14 43.86 7.15
CA ALA A 169 15.47 42.60 7.46
C ALA A 169 14.20 42.99 8.21
N LYS A 170 13.15 43.27 7.43
CA LYS A 170 11.96 43.98 7.87
C LYS A 170 11.37 43.10 8.94
N ILE A 171 11.51 43.55 10.18
CA ILE A 171 11.14 42.74 11.33
C ILE A 171 9.69 42.32 11.10
N PRO A 172 9.42 41.01 10.98
CA PRO A 172 8.12 40.55 10.55
C PRO A 172 7.09 41.04 11.57
N LYS A 173 6.07 41.78 11.11
CA LYS A 173 5.06 42.37 12.01
C LYS A 173 4.14 41.33 12.65
N THR A 174 4.07 40.15 12.02
CA THR A 174 3.21 39.02 12.35
C THR A 174 4.06 37.75 12.48
N LYS A 175 3.67 36.87 13.41
CA LYS A 175 4.14 35.49 13.45
C LYS A 175 3.11 34.57 12.79
N VAL A 176 3.59 33.52 12.14
CA VAL A 176 2.74 32.44 11.66
C VAL A 176 2.67 31.38 12.75
N ILE A 177 1.46 31.02 13.14
CA ILE A 177 1.18 29.91 14.05
C ILE A 177 0.54 28.81 13.21
N ASP A 178 1.17 27.63 13.22
CA ASP A 178 0.65 26.42 12.60
C ASP A 178 -0.06 25.62 13.69
N ASP A 179 -1.40 25.63 13.68
CA ASP A 179 -2.20 24.77 14.55
C ASP A 179 -2.48 23.44 13.83
N VAL A 180 -2.24 22.33 14.53
CA VAL A 180 -2.49 20.98 14.03
C VAL A 180 -3.63 20.38 14.83
N ASP A 181 -4.74 20.09 14.17
CA ASP A 181 -5.90 19.44 14.77
C ASP A 181 -6.05 18.02 14.20
N VAL A 182 -6.41 17.06 15.05
CA VAL A 182 -6.58 15.66 14.68
C VAL A 182 -8.05 15.30 14.90
N VAL A 183 -8.78 15.22 13.79
CA VAL A 183 -10.20 14.85 13.81
C VAL A 183 -10.31 13.35 13.61
N VAL A 184 -11.02 12.67 14.52
CA VAL A 184 -11.25 11.23 14.44
C VAL A 184 -12.71 10.97 14.07
N SER A 185 -12.94 10.21 13.00
CA SER A 185 -14.27 9.79 12.55
C SER A 185 -14.43 8.28 12.64
N LYS A 186 -15.56 7.79 13.13
CA LYS A 186 -15.83 6.35 13.21
C LYS A 186 -16.49 5.85 11.92
N GLN A 187 -16.05 4.71 11.41
CA GLN A 187 -16.58 4.08 10.22
C GLN A 187 -16.81 2.57 10.44
N PRO A 188 -17.82 1.97 9.80
CA PRO A 188 -18.07 0.54 9.93
C PRO A 188 -16.99 -0.27 9.21
N ARG A 189 -16.52 -1.35 9.83
CA ARG A 189 -15.52 -2.28 9.23
C ARG A 189 -16.05 -3.08 8.05
N ARG A 190 -17.38 -3.17 7.95
CA ARG A 190 -18.12 -3.94 6.95
C ARG A 190 -19.03 -3.01 6.18
N SER A 191 -19.11 -3.18 4.86
CA SER A 191 -20.00 -2.42 4.01
C SER A 191 -20.68 -3.34 2.99
N CYS A 192 -21.86 -2.93 2.52
CA CYS A 192 -22.66 -3.69 1.57
C CYS A 192 -23.15 -2.78 0.44
N ASN A 193 -23.06 -3.28 -0.78
CA ASN A 193 -23.59 -2.63 -1.98
C ASN A 193 -24.68 -3.50 -2.60
N VAL A 194 -25.81 -2.88 -2.98
CA VAL A 194 -26.89 -3.58 -3.68
C VAL A 194 -26.55 -3.71 -5.15
N VAL A 195 -26.71 -4.91 -5.69
CA VAL A 195 -26.60 -5.19 -7.13
C VAL A 195 -27.97 -5.66 -7.62
N GLU A 196 -28.76 -4.70 -8.12
CA GLU A 196 -30.17 -4.93 -8.51
C GLU A 196 -30.30 -5.98 -9.61
N ASP A 197 -29.38 -5.99 -10.58
CA ASP A 197 -29.38 -6.92 -11.73
C ASP A 197 -29.38 -8.40 -11.32
N TYR A 198 -28.82 -8.70 -10.15
CA TYR A 198 -28.66 -10.06 -9.64
C TYR A 198 -29.39 -10.30 -8.32
N ARG A 199 -30.27 -9.37 -7.91
CA ARG A 199 -31.03 -9.44 -6.64
C ARG A 199 -30.16 -9.87 -5.45
N ARG A 200 -29.00 -9.21 -5.31
CA ARG A 200 -28.03 -9.56 -4.27
C ARG A 200 -27.40 -8.32 -3.63
N LEU A 201 -27.00 -8.46 -2.38
CA LEU A 201 -26.13 -7.54 -1.68
C LEU A 201 -24.73 -8.15 -1.63
N ASN A 202 -23.76 -7.42 -2.16
CA ASN A 202 -22.35 -7.76 -2.12
C ASN A 202 -21.71 -7.01 -0.97
N CYS A 203 -21.22 -7.75 0.02
CA CYS A 203 -20.71 -7.20 1.25
C CYS A 203 -19.25 -7.57 1.47
N VAL A 204 -18.46 -6.63 1.96
CA VAL A 204 -17.02 -6.78 2.22
C VAL A 204 -16.70 -6.49 3.68
N GLU A 205 -15.75 -7.22 4.25
CA GLU A 205 -15.10 -6.90 5.52
C GLU A 205 -13.67 -6.47 5.25
N LEU A 206 -13.28 -5.31 5.77
CA LEU A 206 -11.92 -4.79 5.65
C LEU A 206 -10.97 -5.50 6.63
N ALA A 207 -9.72 -5.69 6.21
CA ALA A 207 -8.63 -6.30 6.97
C ALA A 207 -8.02 -5.36 8.01
N ILE A 208 -8.88 -4.82 8.87
CA ILE A 208 -8.54 -3.89 9.96
C ILE A 208 -9.11 -4.43 11.27
N ASN A 209 -8.47 -4.20 12.42
CA ASN A 209 -9.01 -4.62 13.71
C ASN A 209 -10.17 -3.73 14.17
N ARG A 210 -10.92 -4.19 15.17
CA ARG A 210 -11.94 -3.36 15.85
C ARG A 210 -11.25 -2.24 16.61
N ASP A 211 -11.84 -1.05 16.55
CA ASP A 211 -11.38 0.16 17.24
C ASP A 211 -9.96 0.62 16.85
N GLU A 212 -9.40 0.06 15.77
CA GLU A 212 -8.11 0.48 15.23
C GLU A 212 -8.22 1.89 14.63
N VAL A 213 -7.16 2.68 14.84
CA VAL A 213 -7.07 4.05 14.33
C VAL A 213 -6.13 4.06 13.13
N ILE A 214 -6.66 4.42 11.96
CA ILE A 214 -5.87 4.57 10.73
C ILE A 214 -5.87 6.00 10.25
N ASN A 215 -4.88 6.35 9.44
CA ASN A 215 -4.90 7.62 8.73
C ASN A 215 -5.84 7.56 7.52
N GLU A 216 -6.40 8.72 7.15
CA GLU A 216 -7.24 8.85 5.96
C GLU A 216 -6.55 8.36 4.68
N SER A 217 -5.23 8.55 4.55
CA SER A 217 -4.46 8.05 3.40
C SER A 217 -4.38 6.53 3.30
N GLN A 218 -4.55 5.80 4.42
CA GLN A 218 -4.50 4.35 4.46
C GLN A 218 -5.88 3.72 4.21
N ARG A 219 -6.95 4.51 4.28
CA ARG A 219 -8.33 4.05 4.18
C ARG A 219 -8.61 3.30 2.87
N ASP A 220 -8.17 3.88 1.76
CA ASP A 220 -8.46 3.33 0.42
C ASP A 220 -7.51 2.18 0.04
N SER A 221 -6.43 1.99 0.80
CA SER A 221 -5.46 0.90 0.63
C SER A 221 -5.73 -0.31 1.53
N LEU A 222 -6.84 -0.32 2.27
CA LEU A 222 -7.17 -1.45 3.14
C LEU A 222 -7.55 -2.68 2.30
N ASP A 223 -6.90 -3.80 2.60
CA ASP A 223 -7.23 -5.08 1.99
C ASP A 223 -8.61 -5.57 2.42
N ILE A 224 -9.23 -6.38 1.55
CA ILE A 224 -10.48 -7.07 1.86
C ILE A 224 -10.13 -8.37 2.57
N LYS A 225 -10.60 -8.53 3.80
CA LYS A 225 -10.42 -9.75 4.60
C LYS A 225 -11.37 -10.85 4.18
N SER A 226 -12.63 -10.50 3.93
CA SER A 226 -13.65 -11.48 3.54
C SER A 226 -14.76 -10.83 2.74
N TYR A 227 -15.38 -11.64 1.90
CA TYR A 227 -16.53 -11.26 1.08
C TYR A 227 -17.74 -12.12 1.43
N LYS A 228 -18.93 -11.52 1.34
CA LYS A 228 -20.20 -12.18 1.67
C LYS A 228 -21.31 -11.71 0.74
N GLN A 229 -22.10 -12.64 0.22
CA GLN A 229 -23.24 -12.34 -0.65
C GLN A 229 -24.56 -12.67 0.05
N PHE A 230 -25.52 -11.74 0.05
CA PHE A 230 -26.89 -11.98 0.51
C PHE A 230 -27.83 -11.91 -0.69
N ARG A 231 -28.43 -13.05 -1.07
CA ARG A 231 -29.30 -13.17 -2.27
C ARG A 231 -30.78 -13.18 -1.88
N TYR A 232 -31.67 -12.65 -2.73
CA TYR A 232 -33.12 -12.62 -2.50
C TYR A 232 -33.94 -12.74 -3.80
#